data_AF-A0A4U1BI38-F1
#
_entry.id   AF-A0A4U1BI38-F1
#
_cell.length_a   1.000
_cell.length_b   1.000
_cell.length_c   1.000
_cell.angle_alpha   90.00
_cell.angle_beta   90.00
_cell.angle_gamma   90.00
#
_symmetry.space_group_name_H-M   'P 1'
#
loop_
_entity.id
_entity.type
_entity.pdbx_description
1 polymer ?
#
loop_
_entity_poly.entity_id
_entity_poly.type
_entity_poly.pdbx_seq_one_letter_code
_entity_poly.pdbx_strand_id
1 'polypeptide(L)'
;MKLASVIVATSLLTAPAFAVDNRFIAADDRIETRLCLSAATAPLVRWTGNLAHSGFDYRTVGRHLLCNGEPLAVFSARYNDDRRIAQRIGRYSPVQVQQRVQITELSRGDSPIEVRGKRL
;
A
#
# COMPACT_ATOMS: atom_id res chain seq x y z
N MET A 1 -53.26 -26.61 28.86
CA MET A 1 -52.88 -25.49 27.98
C MET A 1 -51.43 -25.71 27.57
N LYS A 2 -51.14 -26.00 26.30
CA LYS A 2 -49.78 -26.29 25.81
C LYS A 2 -49.18 -25.00 25.27
N LEU A 3 -48.14 -24.49 25.93
CA LEU A 3 -47.34 -23.35 25.47
C LEU A 3 -46.40 -23.83 24.36
N ALA A 4 -46.64 -23.39 23.13
CA ALA A 4 -45.74 -23.63 22.01
C ALA A 4 -44.62 -22.58 22.05
N SER A 5 -43.39 -23.01 22.36
CA SER A 5 -42.18 -22.20 22.22
C SER A 5 -41.91 -21.92 20.74
N VAL A 6 -42.03 -20.65 20.34
CA VAL A 6 -41.61 -20.15 19.03
C VAL A 6 -40.10 -19.93 19.06
N ILE A 7 -39.35 -20.75 18.33
CA ILE A 7 -37.91 -20.59 18.12
C ILE A 7 -37.74 -19.53 17.02
N VAL A 8 -37.30 -18.33 17.42
CA VAL A 8 -36.93 -17.26 16.48
C VAL A 8 -35.54 -17.59 15.93
N ALA A 9 -35.48 -18.05 14.69
CA ALA A 9 -34.23 -18.25 13.96
C ALA A 9 -33.70 -16.89 13.47
N THR A 10 -32.72 -16.34 14.17
CA THR A 10 -32.00 -15.14 13.75
C THR A 10 -31.03 -15.50 12.62
N SER A 11 -31.45 -15.29 11.38
CA SER A 11 -30.55 -15.36 10.22
C SER A 11 -29.58 -14.18 10.29
N LEU A 12 -28.33 -14.45 10.67
CA LEU A 12 -27.23 -13.49 10.51
C LEU A 12 -27.03 -13.26 9.00
N LEU A 13 -27.48 -12.10 8.52
CA LEU A 13 -27.11 -11.59 7.21
C LEU A 13 -25.61 -11.27 7.22
N THR A 14 -24.79 -12.21 6.80
CA THR A 14 -23.39 -11.95 6.45
C THR A 14 -23.38 -11.11 5.18
N ALA A 15 -23.32 -9.79 5.34
CA ALA A 15 -23.06 -8.88 4.23
C ALA A 15 -21.73 -9.29 3.58
N PRO A 16 -21.67 -9.49 2.24
CA PRO A 16 -20.42 -9.75 1.57
C PRO A 16 -19.52 -8.51 1.74
N ALA A 17 -18.36 -8.70 2.36
CA ALA A 17 -17.30 -7.71 2.33
C ALA A 17 -16.82 -7.61 0.88
N PHE A 18 -17.32 -6.63 0.13
CA PHE A 18 -16.80 -6.31 -1.18
C PHE A 18 -15.38 -5.77 -1.00
N ALA A 19 -14.39 -6.56 -1.43
CA ALA A 19 -13.03 -6.06 -1.59
C ALA A 19 -13.08 -4.90 -2.61
N VAL A 20 -12.75 -3.70 -2.15
CA VAL A 20 -12.72 -2.51 -3.00
C VAL A 20 -11.42 -2.53 -3.79
N ASP A 21 -11.51 -2.63 -5.12
CA ASP A 21 -10.36 -2.52 -6.00
C ASP A 21 -9.81 -1.08 -5.98
N ASN A 22 -8.70 -0.87 -5.27
CA ASN A 22 -7.97 0.39 -5.32
C ASN A 22 -7.46 0.64 -6.74
N ARG A 23 -7.93 1.72 -7.38
CA ARG A 23 -7.45 2.17 -8.70
C ARG A 23 -6.39 3.25 -8.51
N PHE A 24 -5.19 2.99 -9.02
CA PHE A 24 -4.07 3.93 -9.01
C PHE A 24 -3.88 4.54 -10.39
N ILE A 25 -3.75 5.87 -10.45
CA ILE A 25 -3.57 6.62 -11.70
C ILE A 25 -2.27 7.43 -11.60
N ALA A 26 -1.41 7.34 -12.61
CA ALA A 26 -0.18 8.13 -12.68
C ALA A 26 -0.50 9.58 -13.04
N ALA A 27 0.04 10.53 -12.28
CA ALA A 27 -0.15 11.96 -12.54
C ALA A 27 0.77 12.52 -13.66
N ASP A 28 1.87 11.83 -13.96
CA ASP A 28 2.85 12.20 -14.99
C ASP A 28 3.77 11.00 -15.37
N ASP A 29 4.59 11.17 -16.42
CA ASP A 29 5.45 10.11 -16.99
C ASP A 29 6.84 9.99 -16.33
N ARG A 30 7.08 10.74 -15.25
CA ARG A 30 8.40 10.74 -14.59
C ARG A 30 8.71 9.37 -14.00
N ILE A 31 10.00 9.06 -13.93
CA ILE A 31 10.47 7.78 -13.40
C ILE A 31 10.00 7.62 -11.95
N GLU A 32 10.09 8.66 -11.12
CA GLU A 32 9.62 8.69 -9.75
C GLU A 32 8.15 8.29 -9.61
N THR A 33 7.29 8.81 -10.50
CA THR A 33 5.85 8.50 -10.52
C THR A 33 5.61 7.03 -10.87
N ARG A 34 6.35 6.51 -11.86
CA ARG A 34 6.31 5.07 -12.21
C ARG A 34 6.80 4.18 -11.07
N LEU A 35 7.84 4.60 -10.34
CA LEU A 35 8.32 3.89 -9.15
C LEU A 35 7.29 3.89 -8.02
N CYS A 36 6.64 5.02 -7.76
CA CYS A 36 5.55 5.12 -6.78
C CYS A 36 4.38 4.20 -7.15
N LEU A 37 3.94 4.22 -8.42
CA LEU A 37 2.87 3.37 -8.91
C LEU A 37 3.23 1.88 -8.78
N SER A 38 4.43 1.51 -9.22
CA SER A 38 4.94 0.14 -9.08
C SER A 38 5.05 -0.30 -7.62
N ALA A 39 5.47 0.60 -6.72
CA ALA A 39 5.59 0.28 -5.31
C ALA A 39 4.24 0.11 -4.60
N ALA A 40 3.15 0.62 -5.17
CA ALA A 40 1.78 0.39 -4.71
C ALA A 40 1.10 -0.84 -5.34
N THR A 41 1.46 -1.22 -6.56
CA THR A 41 0.65 -2.17 -7.35
C THR A 41 1.37 -3.44 -7.79
N ALA A 42 2.70 -3.41 -7.87
CA ALA A 42 3.47 -4.53 -8.41
C ALA A 42 3.93 -5.48 -7.29
N PRO A 43 4.06 -6.80 -7.58
CA PRO A 43 4.74 -7.72 -6.68
C PRO A 43 6.24 -7.41 -6.61
N LEU A 44 6.91 -7.86 -5.54
CA LEU A 44 8.31 -7.54 -5.24
C LEU A 44 9.27 -7.81 -6.43
N VAL A 45 9.06 -8.88 -7.19
CA VAL A 45 9.91 -9.24 -8.33
C VAL A 45 9.84 -8.17 -9.43
N ARG A 46 8.63 -7.77 -9.82
CA ARG A 46 8.42 -6.74 -10.85
C ARG A 46 8.88 -5.38 -10.36
N TRP A 47 8.62 -5.05 -9.09
CA TRP A 47 9.16 -3.83 -8.51
C TRP A 47 10.70 -3.83 -8.54
N THR A 48 11.36 -4.89 -8.06
CA THR A 48 12.84 -4.95 -8.11
C THR A 48 13.37 -4.75 -9.54
N GLY A 49 12.70 -5.31 -10.55
CA GLY A 49 13.00 -5.06 -11.96
C GLY A 49 12.84 -3.57 -12.33
N ASN A 50 11.69 -2.96 -12.02
CA ASN A 50 11.45 -1.54 -12.28
C ASN A 50 12.47 -0.63 -11.57
N LEU A 51 12.93 -0.99 -10.37
CA LEU A 51 13.98 -0.24 -9.66
C LEU A 51 15.28 -0.30 -10.45
N ALA A 52 15.69 -1.50 -10.89
CA ALA A 52 16.92 -1.68 -11.64
C ALA A 52 16.92 -0.87 -12.96
N HIS A 53 15.80 -0.82 -13.68
CA HIS A 53 15.67 -0.06 -14.93
C HIS A 53 15.57 1.46 -14.72
N SER A 54 15.32 1.91 -13.49
CA SER A 54 15.10 3.33 -13.19
C SER A 54 16.38 4.13 -12.97
N GLY A 55 17.53 3.45 -12.80
CA GLY A 55 18.79 4.09 -12.41
C GLY A 55 18.87 4.49 -10.93
N PHE A 56 17.83 4.21 -10.14
CA PHE A 56 17.83 4.41 -8.69
C PHE A 56 18.21 3.13 -7.94
N ASP A 57 18.74 3.31 -6.73
CA ASP A 57 18.98 2.22 -5.78
C ASP A 57 18.03 2.30 -4.57
N TYR A 58 18.01 1.23 -3.76
CA TYR A 58 17.18 1.19 -2.55
C TYR A 58 17.50 2.31 -1.56
N ARG A 59 18.77 2.74 -1.49
CA ARG A 59 19.21 3.82 -0.60
C ARG A 59 18.61 5.15 -1.03
N THR A 60 18.62 5.44 -2.32
CA THR A 60 18.11 6.69 -2.87
C THR A 60 16.59 6.75 -2.70
N VAL A 61 15.88 5.69 -3.09
CA VAL A 61 14.41 5.70 -2.99
C VAL A 61 13.93 5.66 -1.54
N GLY A 62 14.61 4.93 -0.66
CA GLY A 62 14.26 4.86 0.76
C GLY A 62 14.48 6.16 1.52
N ARG A 63 15.43 7.00 1.07
CA ARG A 63 15.76 8.27 1.75
C ARG A 63 15.06 9.48 1.14
N HIS A 64 14.87 9.50 -0.18
CA HIS A 64 14.57 10.74 -0.90
C HIS A 64 13.30 10.68 -1.74
N LEU A 65 12.78 9.49 -2.07
CA LEU A 65 11.60 9.39 -2.92
C LEU A 65 10.32 9.49 -2.08
N LEU A 66 9.51 10.49 -2.41
CA LEU A 66 8.17 10.71 -1.87
C LEU A 66 7.12 10.40 -2.93
N CYS A 67 6.02 9.77 -2.50
CA CYS A 67 4.81 9.53 -3.27
C CYS A 67 3.67 10.26 -2.58
N ASN A 68 3.06 11.23 -3.26
CA ASN A 68 2.03 12.11 -2.68
C ASN A 68 2.49 12.80 -1.37
N GLY A 69 3.77 13.16 -1.29
CA GLY A 69 4.37 13.75 -0.09
C GLY A 69 4.70 12.76 1.03
N GLU A 70 4.41 11.47 0.86
CA GLU A 70 4.70 10.42 1.82
C GLU A 70 5.96 9.62 1.42
N PRO A 71 6.85 9.22 2.35
CA PRO A 71 7.99 8.36 2.01
C PRO A 71 7.55 7.08 1.31
N LEU A 72 8.26 6.69 0.24
CA LEU A 72 7.91 5.53 -0.60
C LEU A 72 7.65 4.25 0.22
N ALA A 73 8.44 3.99 1.27
CA ALA A 73 8.26 2.82 2.12
C ALA A 73 6.89 2.80 2.81
N VAL A 74 6.44 3.95 3.33
CA VAL A 74 5.16 4.09 4.04
C VAL A 74 4.00 4.02 3.03
N PHE A 75 4.17 4.69 1.88
CA PHE A 75 3.20 4.64 0.80
C PHE A 75 2.96 3.19 0.32
N SER A 76 4.03 2.42 0.12
CA SER A 76 3.94 1.00 -0.22
C SER A 76 3.32 0.17 0.91
N ALA A 77 3.64 0.46 2.17
CA ALA A 77 3.05 -0.22 3.32
C ALA A 77 1.53 -0.04 3.38
N ARG A 78 1.04 1.12 2.94
CA ARG A 78 -0.37 1.45 2.91
C ARG A 78 -1.11 0.72 1.79
N TYR A 79 -0.52 0.73 0.59
CA TYR A 79 -1.25 0.46 -0.64
C TYR A 79 -0.90 -0.84 -1.36
N ASN A 80 0.25 -1.45 -1.06
CA ASN A 80 0.66 -2.69 -1.72
C ASN A 80 0.38 -3.92 -0.86
N ASP A 81 -0.25 -4.93 -1.44
CA ASP A 81 -0.49 -6.20 -0.75
C ASP A 81 0.79 -6.97 -0.43
N ASP A 82 1.83 -6.82 -1.24
CA ASP A 82 3.17 -7.39 -1.00
C ASP A 82 3.97 -6.53 -0.01
N ARG A 83 3.73 -6.76 1.28
CA ARG A 83 4.40 -6.08 2.41
C ARG A 83 5.94 -6.12 2.35
N ARG A 84 6.52 -7.10 1.65
CA ARG A 84 7.98 -7.24 1.53
C ARG A 84 8.60 -6.03 0.83
N ILE A 85 7.84 -5.33 -0.01
CA ILE A 85 8.30 -4.11 -0.67
C ILE A 85 8.57 -3.02 0.35
N ALA A 86 7.55 -2.68 1.15
CA ALA A 86 7.65 -1.66 2.19
C ALA A 86 8.78 -1.97 3.17
N GLN A 87 8.88 -3.24 3.60
CA GLN A 87 9.94 -3.71 4.48
C GLN A 87 11.33 -3.57 3.85
N ARG A 88 11.48 -3.91 2.56
CA ARG A 88 12.78 -3.84 1.87
C ARG A 88 13.24 -2.40 1.68
N ILE A 89 12.34 -1.49 1.31
CA ILE A 89 12.65 -0.05 1.20
C ILE A 89 12.92 0.53 2.60
N GLY A 90 12.12 0.15 3.59
CA GLY A 90 12.22 0.60 4.99
C GLY A 90 13.62 0.41 5.58
N ARG A 91 14.30 -0.70 5.28
CA ARG A 91 15.69 -0.97 5.72
C ARG A 91 16.71 0.11 5.34
N TYR A 92 16.43 0.89 4.29
CA TYR A 92 17.30 1.96 3.82
C TYR A 92 16.76 3.36 4.14
N SER A 93 15.59 3.42 4.77
CA SER A 93 14.89 4.65 5.12
C SER A 93 15.31 5.14 6.53
N PRO A 94 15.11 6.42 6.86
CA PRO A 94 15.29 6.94 8.22
C PRO A 94 14.45 6.18 9.25
N VAL A 95 14.89 6.16 10.52
CA VAL A 95 14.23 5.42 11.61
C VAL A 95 12.76 5.79 11.77
N GLN A 96 12.41 7.07 11.62
CA GLN A 96 11.03 7.55 11.71
C GLN A 96 10.14 6.94 10.62
N VAL A 97 10.69 6.72 9.42
CA VAL A 97 9.98 6.08 8.31
C VAL A 97 9.76 4.60 8.61
N GLN A 98 10.76 3.92 9.18
CA GLN A 98 10.65 2.50 9.57
C GLN A 98 9.53 2.28 10.59
N GLN A 99 9.44 3.14 11.60
CA GLN A 99 8.37 3.09 12.60
C GLN A 99 6.99 3.30 11.96
N ARG A 100 6.86 4.26 11.05
CA ARG A 100 5.61 4.51 10.32
C ARG A 100 5.16 3.34 9.46
N VAL A 101 6.09 2.61 8.84
CA VAL A 101 5.76 1.38 8.09
C VAL A 101 5.06 0.38 8.99
N GLN A 102 5.60 0.13 10.19
CA GLN A 102 5.01 -0.82 11.15
C GLN A 102 3.59 -0.41 11.58
N ILE A 103 3.36 0.88 11.85
CA ILE A 103 2.05 1.40 12.24
C ILE A 103 1.05 1.30 11.07
N THR A 104 1.49 1.61 9.86
CA THR A 104 0.63 1.63 8.66
C THR A 104 0.15 0.22 8.29
N GLU A 105 0.99 -0.80 8.45
CA GLU A 105 0.60 -2.19 8.23
C GLU A 105 -0.54 -2.66 9.16
N LEU A 106 -0.82 -1.94 10.25
CA LEU A 106 -1.87 -2.25 11.22
C LEU A 106 -3.23 -1.58 10.92
N SER A 107 -3.31 -0.62 9.98
CA SER A 107 -4.43 0.35 9.92
C SER A 107 -5.05 0.59 8.53
N ARG A 108 -4.96 -0.36 7.60
CA ARG A 108 -5.42 -0.17 6.21
C ARG A 108 -6.93 0.13 6.08
N GLY A 109 -7.27 1.08 5.21
CA GLY A 109 -8.64 1.48 4.81
C GLY A 109 -8.64 2.15 3.42
N ASP A 110 -9.82 2.36 2.83
CA ASP A 110 -10.02 2.34 1.37
C ASP A 110 -10.55 3.65 0.74
N SER A 111 -9.98 4.07 -0.40
CA SER A 111 -10.45 5.12 -1.34
C SER A 111 -9.56 5.22 -2.60
N PRO A 112 -10.04 5.75 -3.75
CA PRO A 112 -9.23 5.93 -4.97
C PRO A 112 -8.07 6.94 -4.80
N ILE A 113 -6.91 6.68 -5.44
CA ILE A 113 -5.65 7.43 -5.22
C ILE A 113 -4.96 7.81 -6.55
N GLU A 114 -4.79 9.11 -6.79
CA GLU A 114 -3.86 9.65 -7.80
C GLU A 114 -2.42 9.59 -7.26
N VAL A 115 -1.44 9.19 -8.07
CA VAL A 115 -0.05 8.97 -7.63
C VAL A 115 0.91 9.94 -8.32
N ARG A 116 1.67 10.71 -7.52
CA ARG A 116 2.71 11.64 -7.96
C ARG A 116 4.01 11.41 -7.20
N GLY A 117 5.10 11.15 -7.93
CA GLY A 117 6.44 10.99 -7.35
C GLY A 117 7.22 12.32 -7.25
N LYS A 118 8.05 12.49 -6.24
CA LYS A 118 9.02 13.60 -6.15
C LYS A 118 10.27 13.17 -5.39
N ARG A 119 11.45 13.55 -5.89
CA ARG A 119 12.72 13.44 -5.18
C ARG A 119 13.00 14.72 -4.39
N LEU A 120 13.51 14.57 -3.16
CA LEU A 120 14.04 15.66 -2.33
C LEU A 120 15.44 16.10 -2.77
#